data_AF-A0AAU3Q8K3-F1
#
_entry.id   AF-A0AAU3Q8K3-F1
#
_cell.length_a   1.000
_cell.length_b   1.000
_cell.length_c   1.000
_cell.angle_alpha   90.00
_cell.angle_beta   90.00
_cell.angle_gamma   90.00
#
_symmetry.space_group_name_H-M   'P 1'
#
loop_
_entity.id
_entity.type
_entity.pdbx_description
1 polymer ?
#
loop_
_entity_poly.entity_id
_entity_poly.type
_entity_poly.pdbx_seq_one_letter_code
_entity_poly.pdbx_strand_id
1 'polypeptide(L)'
;MPIVLEAMAGRSFVDYALHLAPMTAEHIDEIPSLVEEFGITSFKIFMFYGGHGLHGRSDDQAEFLMIGPGERYDLAHFEFVMRALARARARFGDRISLSLHCETAEIMAAYTEMVEREGVLTGLRAYSASRPPHSEGLAITMASYLAHETGLAGGICSRARSTGSSAITRAAPISRSSIPTRNGPCGRAIPTPPRNTPPSRVST
;
A
#
# COMPACT_ATOMS: atom_id res chain seq x y z
N MET A 1 -16.24 -17.77 0.28
CA MET A 1 -17.48 -17.15 0.82
C MET A 1 -18.33 -18.07 1.72
N PRO A 2 -18.66 -19.33 1.35
CA PRO A 2 -19.63 -20.16 2.10
C PRO A 2 -19.31 -20.34 3.60
N ILE A 3 -18.04 -20.55 3.93
CA ILE A 3 -17.56 -20.74 5.32
C ILE A 3 -17.90 -19.54 6.20
N VAL A 4 -17.76 -18.31 5.71
CA VAL A 4 -18.05 -17.10 6.50
C VAL A 4 -19.56 -16.93 6.72
N LEU A 5 -20.39 -17.27 5.73
CA LEU A 5 -21.85 -17.19 5.87
C LEU A 5 -22.38 -18.25 6.83
N GLU A 6 -21.85 -19.47 6.78
CA GLU A 6 -22.12 -20.51 7.78
C GLU A 6 -21.63 -20.08 9.17
N ALA A 7 -20.46 -19.44 9.22
CA ALA A 7 -19.97 -18.84 10.45
C ALA A 7 -20.81 -17.61 10.90
N MET A 8 -21.62 -17.04 10.01
CA MET A 8 -22.64 -16.01 10.21
C MET A 8 -23.97 -16.51 10.81
N ALA A 9 -24.31 -17.75 10.45
CA ALA A 9 -25.69 -18.23 10.45
C ALA A 9 -26.32 -18.20 11.84
N GLY A 10 -27.44 -17.48 11.96
CA GLY A 10 -28.21 -17.36 13.20
C GLY A 10 -27.53 -16.54 14.31
N ARG A 11 -26.43 -15.83 14.02
CA ARG A 11 -25.66 -15.09 15.03
C ARG A 11 -25.82 -13.56 14.99
N SER A 12 -26.37 -13.00 13.90
CA SER A 12 -26.66 -11.57 13.83
C SER A 12 -28.11 -11.28 14.19
N PHE A 13 -28.32 -10.28 15.05
CA PHE A 13 -29.65 -9.78 15.43
C PHE A 13 -30.07 -8.53 14.62
N VAL A 14 -29.22 -8.09 13.69
CA VAL A 14 -29.40 -6.92 12.82
C VAL A 14 -28.85 -7.20 11.42
N ASP A 15 -29.17 -6.34 10.46
CA ASP A 15 -28.62 -6.42 9.10
C ASP A 15 -27.10 -6.23 9.11
N TYR A 16 -26.42 -6.92 8.20
CA TYR A 16 -24.97 -6.87 8.07
C TYR A 16 -24.53 -6.95 6.61
N ALA A 17 -23.30 -6.49 6.35
CA ALA A 17 -22.58 -6.66 5.10
C ALA A 17 -21.11 -6.97 5.41
N LEU A 18 -20.38 -7.48 4.42
CA LEU A 18 -18.99 -7.92 4.60
C LEU A 18 -18.02 -7.11 3.74
N HIS A 19 -16.86 -6.84 4.31
CA HIS A 19 -15.68 -6.36 3.58
C HIS A 19 -14.70 -7.53 3.46
N LEU A 20 -14.28 -7.87 2.24
CA LEU A 20 -13.34 -8.97 2.02
C LEU A 20 -11.94 -8.44 1.70
N ALA A 21 -10.91 -9.08 2.25
CA ALA A 21 -9.53 -8.74 1.99
C ALA A 21 -8.89 -9.81 1.10
N PRO A 22 -8.63 -9.54 -0.19
CA PRO A 22 -7.97 -10.50 -1.06
C PRO A 22 -6.49 -10.63 -0.66
N MET A 23 -6.09 -11.83 -0.22
CA MET A 23 -4.72 -12.09 0.27
C MET A 23 -3.81 -12.77 -0.75
N THR A 24 -4.38 -13.45 -1.75
CA THR A 24 -3.64 -14.28 -2.73
C THR A 24 -4.10 -13.95 -4.14
N ALA A 25 -3.35 -14.40 -5.15
CA ALA A 25 -3.79 -14.29 -6.55
C ALA A 25 -5.15 -14.96 -6.79
N GLU A 26 -5.39 -16.13 -6.20
CA GLU A 26 -6.67 -16.84 -6.30
C GLU A 26 -7.84 -15.98 -5.77
N HIS A 27 -7.68 -15.34 -4.61
CA HIS A 27 -8.70 -14.43 -4.08
C HIS A 27 -9.00 -13.25 -5.01
N ILE A 28 -8.01 -12.79 -5.80
CA ILE A 28 -8.22 -11.73 -6.80
C ILE A 28 -9.07 -12.26 -7.97
N ASP A 29 -8.82 -13.50 -8.40
CA ASP A 29 -9.56 -14.15 -9.48
C ASP A 29 -11.02 -14.46 -9.09
N GLU A 30 -11.29 -14.65 -7.79
CA GLU A 30 -12.65 -14.83 -7.25
C GLU A 30 -13.51 -13.56 -7.21
N ILE A 31 -12.92 -12.36 -7.36
CA ILE A 31 -13.66 -11.09 -7.23
C ILE A 31 -14.95 -11.05 -8.08
N PRO A 32 -14.97 -11.46 -9.36
CA PRO A 32 -16.19 -11.42 -10.16
C PRO A 32 -17.32 -12.32 -9.61
N SER A 33 -17.02 -13.54 -9.16
CA SER A 33 -18.04 -14.44 -8.59
C SER A 33 -18.51 -13.94 -7.22
N LEU A 34 -17.62 -13.38 -6.41
CA LEU A 34 -17.99 -12.73 -5.14
C LEU A 34 -18.98 -11.57 -5.33
N VAL A 35 -18.83 -10.79 -6.39
CA VAL A 35 -19.75 -9.70 -6.73
C VAL A 35 -21.08 -10.27 -7.27
N GLU A 36 -21.01 -11.18 -8.25
CA GLU A 36 -22.17 -11.67 -9.00
C GLU A 36 -23.06 -12.61 -8.19
N GLU A 37 -22.48 -13.56 -7.46
CA GLU A 37 -23.22 -14.61 -6.75
C GLU A 37 -23.54 -14.21 -5.30
N PHE A 38 -22.65 -13.44 -4.66
CA PHE A 38 -22.76 -13.13 -3.23
C PHE A 38 -23.01 -11.65 -2.92
N GLY A 39 -23.06 -10.78 -3.93
CA GLY A 39 -23.36 -9.36 -3.75
C GLY A 39 -22.28 -8.58 -2.99
N ILE A 40 -21.04 -9.07 -2.95
CA ILE A 40 -19.95 -8.38 -2.25
C ILE A 40 -19.50 -7.17 -3.08
N THR A 41 -19.63 -5.97 -2.52
CA THR A 41 -19.24 -4.72 -3.18
C THR A 41 -18.18 -3.93 -2.44
N SER A 42 -17.55 -4.51 -1.41
CA SER A 42 -16.54 -3.80 -0.64
C SER A 42 -15.37 -4.68 -0.27
N PHE A 43 -14.17 -4.16 -0.57
CA PHE A 43 -12.91 -4.87 -0.40
C PHE A 43 -11.96 -4.06 0.48
N LYS A 44 -10.99 -4.74 1.10
CA LYS A 44 -10.05 -4.13 2.06
C LYS A 44 -8.61 -4.56 1.78
N ILE A 45 -7.70 -3.59 1.78
CA ILE A 45 -6.24 -3.81 1.78
C ILE A 45 -5.64 -3.24 3.07
N PHE A 46 -4.59 -3.89 3.58
CA PHE A 46 -3.83 -3.44 4.73
C PHE A 46 -2.35 -3.22 4.37
N MET A 47 -1.93 -1.97 4.24
CA MET A 47 -0.58 -1.68 3.72
C MET A 47 0.56 -1.98 4.69
N PHE A 48 0.27 -2.16 5.98
CA PHE A 48 1.29 -2.39 7.00
C PHE A 48 1.72 -3.86 7.13
N TYR A 49 0.99 -4.82 6.57
CA TYR A 49 1.37 -6.23 6.68
C TYR A 49 2.61 -6.59 5.87
N GLY A 50 3.19 -5.67 5.09
CA GLY A 50 4.46 -5.78 4.34
C GLY A 50 5.72 -6.13 5.14
N GLY A 51 5.61 -6.46 6.44
CA GLY A 51 6.73 -6.62 7.37
C GLY A 51 6.44 -6.14 8.80
N HIS A 52 5.18 -5.80 9.12
CA HIS A 52 4.74 -5.45 10.47
C HIS A 52 3.50 -6.26 10.85
N GLY A 53 3.55 -6.96 11.98
CA GLY A 53 2.45 -7.76 12.50
C GLY A 53 1.49 -6.96 13.38
N LEU A 54 0.30 -7.50 13.64
CA LEU A 54 -0.73 -6.83 14.46
C LEU A 54 -0.25 -6.50 15.89
N HIS A 55 0.74 -7.23 16.40
CA HIS A 55 1.29 -7.13 17.75
C HIS A 55 2.75 -6.66 17.81
N GLY A 56 3.32 -6.14 16.71
CA GLY A 56 4.71 -5.68 16.68
C GLY A 56 5.46 -6.17 15.45
N ARG A 57 6.78 -6.33 15.58
CA ARG A 57 7.63 -6.84 14.50
C ARG A 57 7.31 -8.32 14.25
N SER A 58 7.12 -8.68 12.98
CA SER A 58 7.06 -10.08 12.55
C SER A 58 8.11 -10.27 11.48
N ASP A 59 8.94 -11.29 11.64
CA ASP A 59 9.89 -11.71 10.60
C ASP A 59 9.24 -12.66 9.58
N ASP A 60 8.01 -13.11 9.84
CA ASP A 60 7.22 -13.98 8.96
C ASP A 60 5.85 -13.35 8.64
N GLN A 61 5.80 -12.61 7.54
CA GLN A 61 4.56 -12.06 6.98
C GLN A 61 3.62 -13.17 6.50
N ALA A 62 4.18 -14.20 5.87
CA ALA A 62 3.42 -15.17 5.11
C ALA A 62 2.60 -16.08 6.03
N GLU A 63 3.20 -16.49 7.15
CA GLU A 63 2.52 -17.23 8.21
C GLU A 63 1.35 -16.42 8.78
N PHE A 64 1.56 -15.15 9.12
CA PHE A 64 0.51 -14.32 9.70
C PHE A 64 -0.68 -14.11 8.74
N LEU A 65 -0.40 -13.90 7.45
CA LEU A 65 -1.43 -13.71 6.44
C LEU A 65 -2.01 -15.04 5.93
N MET A 66 -1.48 -16.17 6.39
CA MET A 66 -1.84 -17.52 5.93
C MET A 66 -1.73 -17.65 4.40
N ILE A 67 -0.73 -16.99 3.79
CA ILE A 67 -0.50 -17.03 2.33
C ILE A 67 0.56 -18.09 1.99
N GLY A 68 0.39 -18.73 0.83
CA GLY A 68 1.25 -19.84 0.41
C GLY A 68 2.67 -19.41 0.03
N PRO A 69 3.61 -20.37 -0.07
CA PRO A 69 4.97 -20.09 -0.56
C PRO A 69 4.94 -19.46 -1.96
N GLY A 70 5.49 -18.27 -2.11
CA GLY A 70 5.55 -17.54 -3.40
C GLY A 70 4.50 -16.45 -3.58
N GLU A 71 3.47 -16.40 -2.73
CA GLU A 71 2.57 -15.25 -2.65
C GLU A 71 3.28 -14.08 -1.98
N ARG A 72 2.95 -12.86 -2.41
CA ARG A 72 3.50 -11.62 -1.84
C ARG A 72 2.36 -10.69 -1.51
N TYR A 73 2.42 -10.08 -0.33
CA TYR A 73 1.45 -9.07 0.08
C TYR A 73 2.14 -7.70 0.18
N ASP A 74 2.40 -7.13 -0.99
CA ASP A 74 3.17 -5.90 -1.19
C ASP A 74 2.45 -4.90 -2.12
N LEU A 75 3.15 -3.84 -2.53
CA LEU A 75 2.59 -2.81 -3.42
C LEU A 75 2.10 -3.37 -4.77
N ALA A 76 2.76 -4.41 -5.31
CA ALA A 76 2.34 -5.02 -6.57
C ALA A 76 1.03 -5.80 -6.38
N HIS A 77 0.90 -6.54 -5.28
CA HIS A 77 -0.37 -7.18 -4.92
C HIS A 77 -1.51 -6.16 -4.79
N PHE A 78 -1.25 -5.01 -4.16
CA PHE A 78 -2.25 -3.96 -4.02
C PHE A 78 -2.68 -3.40 -5.39
N GLU A 79 -1.72 -3.20 -6.30
CA GLU A 79 -2.01 -2.82 -7.67
C GLU A 79 -2.89 -3.87 -8.38
N PHE A 80 -2.60 -5.16 -8.22
CA PHE A 80 -3.38 -6.24 -8.85
C PHE A 80 -4.81 -6.28 -8.35
N VAL A 81 -5.02 -6.12 -7.04
CA VAL A 81 -6.36 -5.96 -6.44
C VAL A 81 -7.06 -4.75 -7.05
N MET A 82 -6.40 -3.60 -7.14
CA MET A 82 -7.00 -2.39 -7.71
C MET A 82 -7.41 -2.58 -9.17
N ARG A 83 -6.57 -3.23 -9.99
CA ARG A 83 -6.88 -3.54 -11.40
C ARG A 83 -8.05 -4.51 -11.53
N ALA A 84 -8.13 -5.52 -10.69
CA ALA A 84 -9.25 -6.46 -10.69
C ALA A 84 -10.57 -5.77 -10.31
N LEU A 85 -10.55 -4.90 -9.31
CA LEU A 85 -11.72 -4.10 -8.94
C LEU A 85 -12.12 -3.09 -10.01
N ALA A 86 -11.16 -2.49 -10.72
CA ALA A 86 -11.46 -1.63 -11.87
C ALA A 86 -12.18 -2.41 -12.98
N ARG A 87 -11.74 -3.64 -13.30
CA ARG A 87 -12.44 -4.54 -14.23
C ARG A 87 -13.83 -4.92 -13.72
N ALA A 88 -13.96 -5.24 -12.43
CA ALA A 88 -15.24 -5.57 -11.82
C ALA A 88 -16.21 -4.39 -11.89
N ARG A 89 -15.76 -3.15 -11.64
CA ARG A 89 -16.59 -1.94 -11.80
C ARG A 89 -17.08 -1.73 -13.23
N ALA A 90 -16.22 -1.99 -14.21
CA ALA A 90 -16.62 -1.89 -15.62
C ALA A 90 -17.72 -2.90 -15.99
N ARG A 91 -17.77 -4.06 -15.32
CA ARG A 91 -18.79 -5.11 -15.56
C ARG A 91 -20.05 -4.93 -14.73
N PHE A 92 -19.92 -4.61 -13.45
CA PHE A 92 -21.01 -4.69 -12.45
C PHE A 92 -21.45 -3.30 -11.91
N GLY A 93 -20.78 -2.23 -12.30
CA GLY A 93 -21.12 -0.86 -11.94
C GLY A 93 -20.27 -0.26 -10.81
N ASP A 94 -20.53 1.03 -10.54
CA ASP A 94 -19.64 1.89 -9.73
C ASP A 94 -19.76 1.73 -8.21
N ARG A 95 -20.60 0.82 -7.72
CA ARG A 95 -20.81 0.61 -6.27
C ARG A 95 -19.72 -0.23 -5.60
N ILE A 96 -18.76 -0.74 -6.36
CA ILE A 96 -17.64 -1.51 -5.83
C ILE A 96 -16.59 -0.56 -5.24
N SER A 97 -16.29 -0.77 -3.96
CA SER A 97 -15.38 0.08 -3.18
C SER A 97 -14.15 -0.68 -2.70
N LEU A 98 -13.05 0.04 -2.57
CA LEU A 98 -11.82 -0.42 -1.95
C LEU A 98 -11.49 0.46 -0.76
N SER A 99 -11.47 -0.12 0.44
CA SER A 99 -10.91 0.54 1.61
C SER A 99 -9.45 0.17 1.80
N LEU A 100 -8.64 1.13 2.27
CA LEU A 100 -7.24 0.88 2.60
C LEU A 100 -6.97 1.25 4.06
N HIS A 101 -6.12 0.46 4.71
CA HIS A 101 -5.44 0.84 5.94
C HIS A 101 -4.03 1.29 5.56
N CYS A 102 -3.74 2.57 5.73
CA CYS A 102 -2.55 3.20 5.17
C CYS A 102 -1.52 3.48 6.25
N GLU A 103 -0.55 2.59 6.41
CA GLU A 103 0.69 2.79 7.18
C GLU A 103 1.80 2.02 6.45
N THR A 104 3.03 2.51 6.50
CA THR A 104 4.20 1.88 5.89
C THR A 104 4.86 0.91 6.87
N ALA A 105 4.94 -0.37 6.50
CA ALA A 105 5.45 -1.47 7.34
C ALA A 105 6.89 -1.22 7.81
N GLU A 106 7.73 -0.67 6.93
CA GLU A 106 9.15 -0.43 7.16
C GLU A 106 9.37 0.66 8.21
N ILE A 107 8.59 1.74 8.13
CA ILE A 107 8.64 2.83 9.12
C ILE A 107 8.10 2.33 10.46
N MET A 108 6.99 1.59 10.42
CA MET A 108 6.37 0.96 11.59
C MET A 108 7.36 0.05 12.33
N ALA A 109 8.07 -0.84 11.62
CA ALA A 109 9.04 -1.75 12.22
C ALA A 109 10.22 -1.02 12.87
N ALA A 110 10.75 0.02 12.23
CA ALA A 110 11.84 0.84 12.75
C ALA A 110 11.43 1.60 14.03
N TYR A 111 10.25 2.22 14.02
CA TYR A 111 9.77 2.99 15.18
C TYR A 111 9.34 2.09 16.34
N THR A 112 8.77 0.90 16.07
CA THR A 112 8.53 -0.11 17.10
C THR A 112 9.83 -0.48 17.81
N GLU A 113 10.90 -0.79 17.05
CA GLU A 113 12.21 -1.13 17.62
C GLU A 113 12.80 0.01 18.46
N MET A 114 12.68 1.25 17.99
CA MET A 114 13.15 2.42 18.73
C MET A 114 12.45 2.55 20.09
N VAL A 115 11.12 2.42 20.12
CA VAL A 115 10.32 2.53 21.35
C VAL A 115 10.61 1.38 22.32
N GLU A 116 10.75 0.15 21.79
CA GLU A 116 11.11 -1.03 22.59
C GLU A 116 12.49 -0.89 23.21
N ARG A 117 13.48 -0.42 22.44
CA ARG A 117 14.85 -0.22 22.91
C ARG A 117 14.95 0.89 23.96
N GLU A 118 14.16 1.95 23.83
CA GLU A 118 14.11 3.01 24.84
C GLU A 118 13.52 2.50 26.16
N GLY A 119 12.53 1.60 26.11
CA GLY A 119 11.99 0.92 27.29
C GLY A 119 11.21 1.82 28.26
N VAL A 120 11.01 3.10 27.92
CA VAL A 120 10.33 4.10 28.77
C VAL A 120 8.81 4.00 28.69
N LEU A 121 8.28 3.65 27.52
CA LEU A 121 6.84 3.59 27.26
C LEU A 121 6.32 2.15 27.24
N THR A 122 5.09 1.96 27.70
CA THR A 122 4.38 0.66 27.67
C THR A 122 2.92 0.82 27.23
N GLY A 123 2.28 -0.30 26.88
CA GLY A 123 0.87 -0.35 26.50
C GLY A 123 0.51 0.58 25.34
N LEU A 124 -0.65 1.26 25.45
CA LEU A 124 -1.16 2.13 24.38
C LEU A 124 -0.25 3.32 24.06
N ARG A 125 0.57 3.78 25.02
CA ARG A 125 1.52 4.88 24.78
C ARG A 125 2.65 4.42 23.87
N ALA A 126 3.22 3.25 24.12
CA ALA A 126 4.24 2.65 23.24
C ALA A 126 3.66 2.36 21.84
N TYR A 127 2.44 1.83 21.78
CA TYR A 127 1.73 1.60 20.51
C TYR A 127 1.55 2.89 19.71
N SER A 128 1.12 3.98 20.36
CA SER A 128 0.96 5.28 19.69
C SER A 128 2.30 5.87 19.24
N ALA A 129 3.34 5.78 20.06
CA ALA A 129 4.66 6.33 19.75
C ALA A 129 5.36 5.59 18.60
N SER A 130 5.10 4.29 18.43
CA SER A 130 5.65 3.50 17.33
C SER A 130 4.99 3.75 15.97
N ARG A 131 3.94 4.58 15.90
CA ARG A 131 3.12 4.86 14.71
C ARG A 131 3.18 6.33 14.32
N PRO A 132 4.32 6.80 13.80
CA PRO A 132 4.48 8.23 13.53
C PRO A 132 3.58 8.69 12.37
N PRO A 133 3.01 9.91 12.39
CA PRO A 133 2.06 10.39 11.38
C PRO A 133 2.56 10.37 9.93
N HIS A 134 3.88 10.47 9.71
CA HIS A 134 4.46 10.44 8.37
C HIS A 134 4.42 9.04 7.72
N SER A 135 4.33 7.96 8.51
CA SER A 135 4.10 6.60 7.99
C SER A 135 2.76 6.53 7.25
N GLU A 136 1.71 7.07 7.87
CA GLU A 136 0.39 7.14 7.28
C GLU A 136 0.36 8.06 6.04
N GLY A 137 0.96 9.25 6.13
CA GLY A 137 1.00 10.20 5.02
C GLY A 137 1.67 9.63 3.76
N LEU A 138 2.78 8.89 3.93
CA LEU A 138 3.47 8.23 2.83
C LEU A 138 2.60 7.12 2.21
N ALA A 139 2.02 6.26 3.04
CA ALA A 139 1.16 5.17 2.58
C ALA A 139 -0.09 5.69 1.84
N ILE A 140 -0.72 6.77 2.31
CA ILE A 140 -1.85 7.41 1.60
C ILE A 140 -1.39 7.93 0.24
N THR A 141 -0.19 8.51 0.15
CA THR A 141 0.34 9.04 -1.12
C THR A 141 0.56 7.91 -2.13
N MET A 142 1.20 6.82 -1.70
CA MET A 142 1.41 5.63 -2.53
C MET A 142 0.09 5.02 -2.99
N ALA A 143 -0.87 4.84 -2.07
CA ALA A 143 -2.20 4.33 -2.38
C ALA A 143 -2.93 5.22 -3.40
N SER A 144 -2.87 6.53 -3.22
CA SER A 144 -3.52 7.50 -4.12
C SER A 144 -2.90 7.47 -5.52
N TYR A 145 -1.58 7.29 -5.61
CA TYR A 145 -0.90 7.14 -6.89
C TYR A 145 -1.29 5.83 -7.60
N LEU A 146 -1.24 4.69 -6.91
CA LEU A 146 -1.67 3.40 -7.47
C LEU A 146 -3.13 3.44 -7.93
N ALA A 147 -4.00 4.10 -7.16
CA ALA A 147 -5.40 4.29 -7.51
C ALA A 147 -5.60 5.05 -8.82
N HIS A 148 -4.79 6.10 -9.02
CA HIS A 148 -4.78 6.89 -10.23
C HIS A 148 -4.33 6.03 -11.42
N GLU A 149 -3.19 5.34 -11.29
CA GLU A 149 -2.61 4.50 -12.34
C GLU A 149 -3.50 3.32 -12.76
N THR A 150 -4.29 2.79 -11.82
CA THR A 150 -5.21 1.67 -12.06
C THR A 150 -6.62 2.09 -12.48
N GLY A 151 -6.91 3.40 -12.48
CA GLY A 151 -8.24 3.93 -12.81
C GLY A 151 -9.30 3.71 -11.72
N LEU A 152 -8.90 3.35 -10.49
CA LEU A 152 -9.82 3.08 -9.37
C LEU A 152 -10.09 4.31 -8.47
N ALA A 153 -9.53 5.49 -8.79
CA ALA A 153 -9.56 6.68 -7.93
C ALA A 153 -10.94 7.04 -7.32
N GLY A 154 -12.04 6.88 -8.08
CA GLY A 154 -13.39 7.20 -7.59
C GLY A 154 -14.01 6.18 -6.63
N GLY A 155 -13.37 5.02 -6.42
CA GLY A 155 -13.89 3.92 -5.57
C GLY A 155 -13.11 3.70 -4.27
N ILE A 156 -12.16 4.58 -3.94
CA ILE A 156 -11.27 4.40 -2.80
C ILE A 156 -11.76 5.14 -1.55
N CYS A 157 -11.75 4.43 -0.42
CA CYS A 157 -11.99 4.97 0.91
C CYS A 157 -10.77 4.69 1.81
N SER A 158 -9.82 5.61 1.87
CA SER A 158 -8.79 5.59 2.92
C SER A 158 -9.31 6.30 4.16
N ARG A 159 -9.17 5.66 5.33
CA ARG A 159 -9.56 6.27 6.61
C ARG A 159 -8.31 6.90 7.21
N ALA A 160 -8.11 8.20 6.94
CA ALA A 160 -6.95 8.94 7.42
C ALA A 160 -7.22 9.62 8.78
N ARG A 161 -6.23 9.67 9.68
CA ARG A 161 -6.16 10.72 10.70
C ARG A 161 -5.96 12.07 10.00
N SER A 162 -6.42 13.14 10.64
CA SER A 162 -6.66 14.49 10.08
C SER A 162 -5.58 15.12 9.19
N THR A 163 -4.35 14.60 9.14
CA THR A 163 -3.26 15.05 8.26
C THR A 163 -3.28 14.46 6.84
N GLY A 164 -4.00 13.35 6.59
CA GLY A 164 -3.98 12.65 5.29
C GLY A 164 -5.02 13.12 4.26
N SER A 165 -5.95 14.00 4.63
CA SER A 165 -7.05 14.44 3.76
C SER A 165 -6.55 15.18 2.50
N SER A 166 -5.43 15.91 2.61
CA SER A 166 -4.86 16.71 1.51
C SER A 166 -4.29 15.88 0.35
N ALA A 167 -3.90 14.62 0.57
CA ALA A 167 -3.28 13.79 -0.47
C ALA A 167 -4.33 13.26 -1.47
N ILE A 168 -5.51 12.89 -0.98
CA ILE A 168 -6.62 12.41 -1.82
C ILE A 168 -7.16 13.56 -2.69
N THR A 169 -7.28 14.77 -2.12
CA THR A 169 -7.72 15.96 -2.86
C THR A 169 -6.71 16.38 -3.93
N ARG A 170 -5.41 16.15 -3.73
CA ARG A 170 -4.36 16.46 -4.73
C ARG A 170 -4.19 15.40 -5.82
N ALA A 171 -4.80 14.22 -5.67
CA ALA A 171 -4.86 13.18 -6.71
C ALA A 171 -6.02 13.38 -7.71
N ALA A 172 -6.85 14.42 -7.54
CA ALA A 172 -7.69 14.96 -8.60
C ALA A 172 -6.81 15.27 -9.84
N PRO A 173 -7.32 15.04 -11.05
CA PRO A 173 -6.52 14.52 -12.16
C PRO A 173 -5.31 15.40 -12.42
N ILE A 174 -4.12 14.83 -12.21
CA ILE A 174 -2.94 15.27 -12.96
C ILE A 174 -3.30 14.94 -14.41
N SER A 175 -3.79 15.97 -15.12
CA SER A 175 -4.07 15.88 -16.55
C SER A 175 -2.87 15.25 -17.24
N ARG A 176 -3.10 14.24 -18.07
CA ARG A 176 -2.07 13.66 -18.95
C ARG A 176 -1.37 14.71 -19.85
N SER A 177 -1.84 15.95 -19.87
CA SER A 177 -1.24 17.06 -20.62
C SER A 177 -0.13 17.84 -19.90
N SER A 178 0.15 17.59 -18.62
CA SER A 178 1.07 18.45 -17.85
C SER A 178 2.45 17.85 -17.53
N ILE A 179 2.88 16.77 -18.22
CA ILE A 179 4.30 16.42 -18.26
C ILE A 179 4.93 17.35 -19.31
N PRO A 180 5.79 18.32 -18.93
CA PRO A 180 6.55 19.05 -19.93
C PRO A 180 7.49 18.04 -20.57
N THR A 181 7.33 17.77 -21.87
CA THR A 181 8.34 17.07 -22.68
C THR A 181 9.56 17.96 -22.79
N ARG A 182 10.35 18.03 -21.72
CA ARG A 182 11.64 18.70 -21.72
C ARG A 182 12.66 17.75 -22.35
N ASN A 183 12.64 17.67 -23.68
CA ASN A 183 13.81 17.30 -24.46
C ASN A 183 14.88 18.38 -24.22
N GLY A 184 15.65 18.23 -23.15
CA GLY A 184 16.88 18.96 -22.89
C GLY A 184 17.99 17.93 -22.67
N PRO A 185 19.20 18.12 -23.23
CA PRO A 185 20.24 17.10 -23.19
C PRO A 185 20.68 16.89 -21.74
N CYS A 186 20.48 15.67 -21.24
CA CYS A 186 21.04 15.20 -19.98
C CYS A 186 22.54 15.02 -20.18
N GLY A 187 23.31 16.07 -19.89
CA GLY A 187 24.77 16.07 -20.00
C GLY A 187 25.34 17.13 -19.08
N ARG A 188 25.43 16.82 -17.78
CA ARG A 188 26.34 17.56 -16.88
C ARG A 188 27.66 16.80 -16.82
N ALA A 189 28.70 17.50 -17.23
CA ALA A 189 30.08 17.05 -17.27
C ALA A 189 30.54 16.55 -15.88
N ILE A 190 31.14 15.37 -15.88
CA ILE A 190 31.96 14.86 -14.78
C ILE A 190 33.29 15.62 -14.83
N PRO A 191 33.73 16.32 -13.77
CA PRO A 191 35.05 16.94 -13.78
C PRO A 191 36.13 15.85 -13.76
N THR A 192 36.93 15.79 -14.82
CA THR A 192 38.11 14.92 -14.91
C THR A 192 39.17 15.35 -13.89
N PRO A 193 39.81 14.43 -13.15
CA PRO A 193 40.93 14.77 -12.28
C PRO A 193 42.16 15.22 -13.11
N PRO A 194 43.02 16.11 -12.57
CA PRO A 194 44.16 16.65 -13.30
C PRO A 194 45.17 15.56 -13.66
N ARG A 195 45.65 15.60 -14.91
CA ARG A 195 46.70 14.70 -15.42
C ARG A 195 48.04 15.02 -14.77
N ASN A 196 48.67 14.01 -14.18
CA ASN A 196 50.08 14.06 -13.79
C ASN A 196 50.97 14.24 -15.03
N THR A 197 51.70 15.35 -15.09
CA THR A 197 52.81 15.56 -16.02
C THR A 197 54.01 14.70 -15.62
N PRO A 198 54.60 13.90 -16.53
CA PRO A 198 55.84 13.19 -16.25
C PRO A 198 57.03 14.18 -16.23
N PRO A 199 58.05 13.95 -15.38
CA PRO A 199 59.22 14.82 -15.32
C PRO A 199 60.07 14.69 -16.59
N SER A 200 60.47 15.85 -17.13
CA SER A 200 61.44 15.96 -18.21
C SER A 200 62.79 15.38 -17.79
N ARG A 201 63.35 14.49 -18.61
CA ARG A 201 64.73 13.98 -18.50
C ARG A 201 65.72 15.16 -18.51
N VAL A 202 66.66 15.16 -17.56
CA VAL A 202 67.92 15.89 -17.69
C VAL A 202 69.04 14.84 -17.73
N SER A 203 69.80 14.88 -18.83
CA SER A 203 71.03 14.15 -19.01
C SER A 203 72.19 14.88 -18.30
N THR A 204 72.93 14.15 -17.47
CA THR A 204 74.41 14.08 -17.37
C THR A 204 74.75 13.03 -16.33
#